data_AF-A0A1N6KXV7-F1
#
_entry.id   AF-A0A1N6KXV7-F1
#
_cell.length_a   1.000
_cell.length_b   1.000
_cell.length_c   1.000
_cell.angle_alpha   90.00
_cell.angle_beta   90.00
_cell.angle_gamma   90.00
#
_symmetry.space_group_name_H-M   'P 1'
#
loop_
_entity.id
_entity.type
_entity.pdbx_description
1 polymer ?
#
loop_
_entity_poly.entity_id
_entity_poly.type
_entity_poly.pdbx_seq_one_letter_code
_entity_poly.pdbx_strand_id
1 'polypeptide(L)'
;MSLIIWMSAFIPKTVKGYTRVIPTGTHVGKTAIPLPTMASLNPVNLWTEIKNAGDTGFLTDQRTFSDSPKASARMQSWVEIQLSPLEVIAKGHRSSGTTEVDLVNGKELRFKVANMSRCSWTTPTIKPLATSPSFPSPVMPGSALGATALVLKLKAAAGDPLVSAAADIDYEGEFVIRPGAKSGEVTIEFNGKIDSFPAFEAYASLDGKVKPLFTSPPPAGNTVMSLPGLANRPITATVSFP
;
A
#
# COMPACT_ATOMS: atom_id res chain seq x y z
N MET A 1 -0.01 25.51 0.26
CA MET A 1 0.90 24.37 0.39
C MET A 1 0.07 23.11 0.29
N SER A 2 0.32 22.32 -0.76
CA SER A 2 -0.36 21.05 -1.01
C SER A 2 0.54 19.91 -0.51
N LEU A 3 -0.05 19.07 0.33
CA LEU A 3 0.55 17.85 0.85
C LEU A 3 -0.20 16.65 0.28
N ILE A 4 0.52 15.78 -0.43
CA ILE A 4 -0.02 14.50 -0.90
C ILE A 4 0.65 13.39 -0.11
N ILE A 5 -0.14 12.48 0.45
CA ILE A 5 0.33 11.27 1.11
C ILE A 5 -0.23 10.08 0.33
N TRP A 6 0.61 9.07 0.05
CA TRP A 6 0.13 7.79 -0.47
C TRP A 6 0.86 6.63 0.18
N MET A 7 0.13 5.53 0.31
CA MET A 7 0.61 4.26 0.80
C MET A 7 0.21 3.18 -0.20
N SER A 8 1.16 2.31 -0.54
CA SER A 8 0.98 1.27 -1.54
C SER A 8 1.42 -0.09 -1.01
N ALA A 9 0.67 -1.12 -1.37
CA ALA A 9 1.08 -2.51 -1.31
C ALA A 9 1.31 -3.02 -2.74
N PHE A 10 2.47 -3.61 -3.00
CA PHE A 10 2.86 -4.11 -4.32
C PHE A 10 3.71 -5.37 -4.19
N ILE A 11 3.70 -6.23 -5.20
CA ILE A 11 4.56 -7.41 -5.28
C ILE A 11 5.82 -7.00 -6.06
N PRO A 12 7.00 -6.94 -5.43
CA PRO A 12 8.23 -6.58 -6.13
C PRO A 12 8.53 -7.52 -7.29
N LYS A 13 9.31 -7.05 -8.27
CA LYS A 13 9.80 -7.88 -9.37
C LYS A 13 10.40 -9.20 -8.88
N THR A 14 11.10 -9.17 -7.75
CA THR A 14 11.71 -10.37 -7.18
C THR A 14 11.35 -10.49 -5.70
N VAL A 15 10.76 -11.62 -5.34
CA VAL A 15 10.62 -12.05 -3.95
C VAL A 15 11.48 -13.30 -3.80
N LYS A 16 12.54 -13.19 -2.99
CA LYS A 16 13.57 -14.22 -2.85
C LYS A 16 12.94 -15.57 -2.50
N GLY A 17 13.19 -16.57 -3.33
CA GLY A 17 12.68 -17.93 -3.14
C GLY A 17 11.21 -18.15 -3.49
N TYR A 18 10.51 -17.14 -4.04
CA TYR A 18 9.07 -17.23 -4.31
C TYR A 18 8.66 -16.86 -5.73
N THR A 19 9.20 -15.78 -6.31
CA THR A 19 8.88 -15.40 -7.69
C THR A 19 9.51 -16.34 -8.71
N ARG A 20 8.77 -16.66 -9.79
CA ARG A 20 9.25 -17.41 -10.95
C ARG A 20 9.39 -16.48 -12.16
N VAL A 21 10.43 -16.66 -12.96
CA VAL A 21 10.59 -15.97 -14.25
C VAL A 21 9.82 -16.74 -15.31
N ILE A 22 9.05 -16.03 -16.12
CA ILE A 22 8.30 -16.62 -17.23
C ILE A 22 9.27 -16.92 -18.38
N PRO A 23 9.38 -18.19 -18.83
CA PRO A 23 10.44 -18.60 -19.74
C PRO A 23 10.13 -18.30 -21.21
N THR A 24 8.85 -18.22 -21.60
CA THR A 24 8.44 -18.03 -23.01
C THR A 24 7.15 -17.21 -23.12
N GLY A 25 6.76 -16.87 -24.36
CA GLY A 25 5.51 -16.19 -24.69
C GLY A 25 5.46 -14.69 -24.39
N THR A 26 4.25 -14.13 -24.37
CA THR A 26 3.98 -12.68 -24.32
C THR A 26 4.53 -11.97 -23.07
N HIS A 27 4.76 -12.73 -22.00
CA HIS A 27 5.31 -12.22 -20.75
C HIS A 27 6.70 -12.75 -20.42
N VAL A 28 7.43 -13.29 -21.40
CA VAL A 28 8.82 -13.76 -21.24
C VAL A 28 9.68 -12.73 -20.50
N GLY A 29 10.45 -13.21 -19.52
CA GLY A 29 11.35 -12.38 -18.70
C GLY A 29 10.67 -11.56 -17.60
N LYS A 30 9.34 -11.45 -17.59
CA LYS A 30 8.59 -10.95 -16.43
C LYS A 30 8.56 -12.01 -15.33
N THR A 31 8.27 -11.57 -14.11
CA THR A 31 8.09 -12.48 -12.98
C THR A 31 6.64 -12.60 -12.54
N ALA A 32 6.31 -13.77 -12.02
CA ALA A 32 5.00 -14.05 -11.42
C ALA A 32 5.17 -14.79 -10.10
N ILE A 33 4.16 -14.70 -9.24
CA ILE A 33 4.01 -15.57 -8.06
C ILE A 33 3.08 -16.75 -8.41
N PRO A 34 3.39 -17.97 -7.97
CA PRO A 34 2.53 -19.12 -8.24
C PRO A 34 1.23 -19.03 -7.44
N LEU A 35 0.14 -19.57 -8.00
CA LEU A 35 -1.10 -19.81 -7.26
C LEU A 35 -0.79 -20.70 -6.04
N PRO A 36 -1.14 -20.29 -4.80
CA PRO A 36 -0.90 -21.12 -3.63
C PRO A 36 -1.69 -22.43 -3.70
N THR A 37 -1.05 -23.53 -3.29
CA THR A 37 -1.63 -24.87 -3.34
C THR A 37 -2.97 -24.97 -2.60
N MET A 38 -3.14 -24.28 -1.47
CA MET A 38 -4.43 -24.26 -0.76
C MET A 38 -5.55 -23.62 -1.57
N ALA A 39 -5.27 -22.57 -2.35
CA ALA A 39 -6.26 -21.96 -3.23
C ALA A 39 -6.61 -22.88 -4.41
N SER A 40 -5.66 -23.72 -4.86
CA SER A 40 -5.90 -24.71 -5.90
C SER A 40 -6.79 -25.89 -5.48
N LEU A 41 -6.89 -26.15 -4.17
CA LEU A 41 -7.75 -27.21 -3.63
C LEU A 41 -9.19 -26.73 -3.38
N ASN A 42 -9.46 -25.43 -3.51
CA ASN A 42 -10.81 -24.90 -3.37
C ASN A 42 -11.65 -25.32 -4.59
N PRO A 43 -12.73 -26.09 -4.42
CA PRO A 43 -13.54 -26.57 -5.54
C PRO A 43 -14.08 -25.41 -6.39
N VAL A 44 -14.42 -24.26 -5.81
CA VAL A 44 -14.88 -23.09 -6.57
C VAL A 44 -13.81 -22.57 -7.54
N ASN A 45 -12.53 -22.70 -7.18
CA ASN A 45 -11.40 -22.35 -8.04
C ASN A 45 -11.09 -23.45 -9.08
N LEU A 46 -11.48 -24.71 -8.83
CA LEU A 46 -11.41 -25.82 -9.79
C LEU A 46 -12.47 -25.72 -10.90
N TRP A 47 -13.63 -25.10 -10.63
CA TRP A 47 -14.67 -24.86 -11.64
C TRP A 47 -14.40 -23.62 -12.50
N THR A 48 -13.57 -22.69 -12.03
CA THR A 48 -13.00 -21.62 -12.86
C THR A 48 -11.85 -22.18 -13.68
N GLU A 49 -11.56 -21.64 -14.86
CA GLU A 49 -10.59 -22.15 -15.85
C GLU A 49 -9.10 -22.20 -15.41
N ILE A 50 -8.81 -22.35 -14.11
CA ILE A 50 -7.52 -22.75 -13.54
C ILE A 50 -7.30 -24.23 -13.90
N LYS A 51 -7.14 -24.50 -15.20
CA LYS A 51 -7.07 -25.86 -15.74
C LYS A 51 -5.80 -26.61 -15.28
N ASN A 52 -4.77 -25.89 -14.81
CA ASN A 52 -3.52 -26.45 -14.29
C ASN A 52 -2.99 -25.59 -13.13
N ALA A 53 -3.46 -25.84 -11.90
CA ALA A 53 -3.02 -25.11 -10.72
C ALA A 53 -1.48 -25.05 -10.52
N GLY A 54 -0.75 -26.04 -11.03
CA GLY A 54 0.72 -26.06 -11.00
C GLY A 54 1.39 -25.03 -11.92
N ASP A 55 0.68 -24.63 -12.97
CA ASP A 55 1.15 -23.73 -14.03
C ASP A 55 0.49 -22.35 -13.95
N THR A 56 -0.51 -22.13 -13.11
CA THR A 56 -1.12 -20.80 -12.93
C THR A 56 -0.27 -19.91 -12.02
N GLY A 57 -0.05 -18.66 -12.44
CA GLY A 57 0.57 -17.63 -11.62
C GLY A 57 0.02 -16.24 -11.89
N PHE A 58 0.47 -15.28 -11.09
CA PHE A 58 0.04 -13.88 -11.17
C PHE A 58 1.26 -12.99 -11.34
N LEU A 59 1.26 -12.15 -12.38
CA LEU A 59 2.38 -11.24 -12.64
C LEU A 59 2.63 -10.37 -11.41
N THR A 60 3.90 -10.17 -11.04
CA THR A 60 4.31 -9.17 -10.05
C THR A 60 4.19 -7.76 -10.65
N ASP A 61 4.39 -6.73 -9.84
CA ASP A 61 4.36 -5.33 -10.28
C ASP A 61 5.60 -4.92 -11.09
N GLN A 62 6.53 -5.86 -11.36
CA GLN A 62 7.73 -5.66 -12.18
C GLN A 62 8.63 -4.49 -11.76
N ARG A 63 8.59 -4.12 -10.47
CA ARG A 63 9.31 -2.96 -9.94
C ARG A 63 9.95 -3.22 -8.58
N THR A 64 10.72 -2.23 -8.14
CA THR A 64 11.16 -2.05 -6.75
C THR A 64 10.36 -0.90 -6.12
N PHE A 65 10.76 -0.47 -4.92
CA PHE A 65 10.21 0.72 -4.26
C PHE A 65 10.27 1.94 -5.18
N SER A 66 9.21 2.74 -5.19
CA SER A 66 9.10 3.91 -6.08
C SER A 66 8.30 5.03 -5.41
N ASP A 67 8.86 6.23 -5.48
CA ASP A 67 8.23 7.48 -5.06
C ASP A 67 7.26 8.05 -6.12
N SER A 68 7.04 7.34 -7.23
CA SER A 68 6.01 7.73 -8.19
C SER A 68 4.65 7.35 -7.63
N PRO A 69 3.71 8.29 -7.46
CA PRO A 69 2.37 7.94 -7.01
C PRO A 69 1.70 6.98 -8.00
N LYS A 70 2.07 7.05 -9.30
CA LYS A 70 1.54 6.22 -10.40
C LYS A 70 2.21 4.85 -10.54
N ALA A 71 3.15 4.48 -9.68
CA ALA A 71 3.75 3.16 -9.71
C ALA A 71 2.70 2.06 -9.55
N SER A 72 2.88 0.92 -10.24
CA SER A 72 1.95 -0.21 -10.17
C SER A 72 1.77 -0.69 -8.73
N ALA A 73 0.55 -0.98 -8.31
CA ALA A 73 0.26 -1.48 -6.97
C ALA A 73 -0.92 -2.43 -6.97
N ARG A 74 -0.88 -3.42 -6.06
CA ARG A 74 -2.05 -4.26 -5.76
C ARG A 74 -3.13 -3.46 -5.06
N MET A 75 -2.71 -2.60 -4.16
CA MET A 75 -3.57 -1.72 -3.38
C MET A 75 -2.83 -0.41 -3.12
N GLN A 76 -3.46 0.74 -3.37
CA GLN A 76 -2.93 2.04 -3.01
C GLN A 76 -4.04 2.91 -2.41
N SER A 77 -3.70 3.63 -1.35
CA SER A 77 -4.52 4.67 -0.74
C SER A 77 -3.77 5.99 -0.81
N TRP A 78 -4.48 7.06 -1.14
CA TRP A 78 -3.89 8.40 -1.22
C TRP A 78 -4.84 9.46 -0.65
N VAL A 79 -4.27 10.57 -0.20
CA VAL A 79 -4.97 11.76 0.28
C VAL A 79 -4.16 13.01 -0.10
N GLU A 80 -4.87 14.04 -0.56
CA GLU A 80 -4.35 15.36 -0.85
C GLU A 80 -4.95 16.37 0.13
N ILE A 81 -4.08 17.20 0.71
CA ILE A 81 -4.37 18.08 1.83
C ILE A 81 -3.82 19.46 1.50
N GLN A 82 -4.67 20.47 1.55
CA GLN A 82 -4.23 21.85 1.61
C GLN A 82 -3.93 22.17 3.08
N LEU A 83 -2.74 22.70 3.38
CA LEU A 83 -2.35 23.00 4.77
C LEU A 83 -2.78 24.40 5.23
N SER A 84 -3.15 25.28 4.29
CA SER A 84 -3.65 26.63 4.57
C SER A 84 -4.62 27.08 3.46
N PRO A 85 -5.94 27.14 3.71
CA PRO A 85 -6.61 26.65 4.91
C PRO A 85 -6.41 25.14 5.07
N LEU A 86 -6.50 24.63 6.31
CA LEU A 86 -6.32 23.20 6.59
C LEU A 86 -7.55 22.41 6.14
N GLU A 87 -7.43 21.71 5.01
CA GLU A 87 -8.55 21.03 4.36
C GLU A 87 -8.06 19.79 3.60
N VAL A 88 -8.87 18.73 3.58
CA VAL A 88 -8.64 17.59 2.67
C VAL A 88 -9.32 17.88 1.34
N ILE A 89 -8.51 18.04 0.30
CA ILE A 89 -8.96 18.40 -1.04
C ILE A 89 -9.50 17.18 -1.79
N ALA A 90 -8.79 16.06 -1.70
CA ALA A 90 -9.18 14.83 -2.36
C ALA A 90 -8.59 13.62 -1.64
N LYS A 91 -9.22 12.46 -1.82
CA LYS A 91 -8.72 11.18 -1.30
C LYS A 91 -9.29 10.04 -2.13
N GLY A 92 -8.59 8.93 -2.17
CA GLY A 92 -9.05 7.78 -2.92
C GLY A 92 -8.22 6.53 -2.71
N HIS A 93 -8.67 5.49 -3.40
CA HIS A 93 -8.06 4.17 -3.38
C HIS A 93 -8.04 3.62 -4.81
N ARG A 94 -6.99 2.88 -5.18
CA ARG A 94 -6.91 2.22 -6.50
C ARG A 94 -6.11 0.92 -6.45
N SER A 95 -6.28 0.14 -7.52
CA SER A 95 -5.49 -1.06 -7.81
C SER A 95 -5.10 -1.04 -9.28
N SER A 96 -3.89 -1.51 -9.60
CA SER A 96 -3.43 -1.74 -10.97
C SER A 96 -4.01 -3.02 -11.58
N GLY A 97 -4.71 -3.83 -10.77
CA GLY A 97 -5.29 -5.09 -11.15
C GLY A 97 -4.34 -6.28 -11.04
N THR A 98 -4.92 -7.45 -11.23
CA THR A 98 -4.23 -8.74 -11.26
C THR A 98 -4.28 -9.27 -12.68
N THR A 99 -3.11 -9.63 -13.22
CA THR A 99 -2.97 -10.40 -14.46
C THR A 99 -2.58 -11.83 -14.12
N GLU A 100 -3.46 -12.77 -14.45
CA GLU A 100 -3.19 -14.20 -14.36
C GLU A 100 -2.52 -14.69 -15.64
N VAL A 101 -1.52 -15.54 -15.48
CA VAL A 101 -0.70 -16.07 -16.57
C VAL A 101 -0.44 -17.55 -16.38
N ASP A 102 -0.23 -18.24 -17.50
CA ASP A 102 0.40 -19.55 -17.54
C ASP A 102 1.92 -19.37 -17.36
N LEU A 103 2.49 -20.01 -16.34
CA LEU A 103 3.88 -19.92 -15.94
C LEU A 103 4.83 -20.67 -16.89
N VAL A 104 4.32 -21.58 -17.71
CA VAL A 104 5.10 -22.38 -18.67
C VAL A 104 5.24 -21.62 -19.98
N ASN A 105 4.14 -21.11 -20.52
CA ASN A 105 4.11 -20.48 -21.85
C ASN A 105 3.89 -18.96 -21.83
N GLY A 106 3.72 -18.35 -20.66
CA GLY A 106 3.57 -16.90 -20.49
C GLY A 106 2.29 -16.30 -21.09
N LYS A 107 1.32 -17.13 -21.45
CA LYS A 107 0.02 -16.69 -21.97
C LYS A 107 -0.77 -16.00 -20.86
N GLU A 108 -1.28 -14.80 -21.14
CA GLU A 108 -2.28 -14.16 -20.29
C GLU A 108 -3.59 -14.95 -20.34
N LEU A 109 -4.09 -15.29 -19.16
CA LEU A 109 -5.33 -16.04 -19.00
C LEU A 109 -6.49 -15.10 -18.67
N ARG A 110 -6.28 -14.19 -17.70
CA ARG A 110 -7.33 -13.29 -17.19
C ARG A 110 -6.72 -11.99 -16.65
N PHE A 111 -7.54 -10.95 -16.62
CA PHE A 111 -7.24 -9.70 -15.93
C PHE A 111 -8.46 -9.17 -15.18
N LYS A 112 -8.27 -8.68 -13.95
CA LYS A 112 -9.33 -8.00 -13.20
C LYS A 112 -8.77 -7.02 -12.17
N VAL A 113 -9.51 -5.95 -11.91
CA VAL A 113 -9.16 -4.94 -10.90
C VAL A 113 -9.78 -5.31 -9.56
N ALA A 114 -9.01 -5.19 -8.48
CA ALA A 114 -9.47 -5.51 -7.13
C ALA A 114 -10.61 -4.57 -6.68
N ASN A 115 -11.54 -5.08 -5.88
CA ASN A 115 -12.57 -4.26 -5.25
C ASN A 115 -11.97 -3.49 -4.06
N MET A 116 -12.00 -2.16 -4.14
CA MET A 116 -11.44 -1.25 -3.13
C MET A 116 -12.48 -0.75 -2.11
N SER A 117 -13.71 -1.29 -2.11
CA SER A 117 -14.81 -0.78 -1.26
C SER A 117 -14.59 -0.94 0.25
N ARG A 118 -13.64 -1.78 0.66
CA ARG A 118 -13.24 -1.92 2.08
C ARG A 118 -12.09 -0.99 2.47
N CYS A 119 -11.59 -0.19 1.52
CA CYS A 119 -10.62 0.86 1.80
C CYS A 119 -11.36 2.14 2.18
N SER A 120 -10.88 2.79 3.24
CA SER A 120 -11.49 4.01 3.75
C SER A 120 -10.48 4.90 4.47
N TRP A 121 -10.74 6.20 4.35
CA TRP A 121 -10.12 7.25 5.15
C TRP A 121 -11.19 7.84 6.06
N THR A 122 -10.90 8.03 7.35
CA THR A 122 -11.82 8.72 8.25
C THR A 122 -12.04 10.17 7.85
N THR A 123 -13.07 10.79 8.43
CA THR A 123 -13.18 12.25 8.45
C THR A 123 -11.93 12.82 9.15
N PRO A 124 -11.29 13.86 8.58
CA PRO A 124 -10.11 14.47 9.19
C PRO A 124 -10.50 15.11 10.53
N THR A 125 -9.68 14.90 11.55
CA THR A 125 -9.88 15.54 12.86
C THR A 125 -8.77 16.55 13.09
N ILE A 126 -9.14 17.81 13.33
CA ILE A 126 -8.19 18.85 13.72
C ILE A 126 -8.14 18.88 15.24
N LYS A 127 -6.95 18.72 15.81
CA LYS A 127 -6.72 18.75 17.26
C LYS A 127 -5.74 19.86 17.64
N PRO A 128 -5.93 20.54 18.77
CA PRO A 128 -4.85 21.33 19.37
C PRO A 128 -3.62 20.44 19.64
N LEU A 129 -2.41 20.94 19.41
CA LEU A 129 -1.18 20.18 19.61
C LEU A 129 -1.03 19.68 21.07
N ALA A 130 -1.53 20.47 22.03
CA ALA A 130 -1.50 20.16 23.46
C ALA A 130 -2.34 18.94 23.88
N THR A 131 -3.29 18.49 23.05
CA THR A 131 -4.20 17.38 23.38
C THR A 131 -3.93 16.11 22.57
N SER A 132 -2.82 16.05 21.82
CA SER A 132 -2.40 14.84 21.12
C SER A 132 -1.48 14.02 22.03
N PRO A 133 -1.98 12.98 22.73
CA PRO A 133 -1.24 12.27 23.77
C PRO A 133 -0.05 11.45 23.24
N SER A 134 0.07 11.30 21.93
CA SER A 134 1.09 10.46 21.30
C SER A 134 2.44 11.16 21.09
N PHE A 135 2.51 12.50 21.03
CA PHE A 135 3.77 13.21 20.73
C PHE A 135 3.81 14.64 21.31
N PRO A 136 4.44 14.86 22.48
CA PRO A 136 4.64 16.20 23.02
C PRO A 136 5.72 16.94 22.21
N SER A 137 5.36 18.04 21.54
CA SER A 137 6.34 18.97 20.98
C SER A 137 5.86 20.40 21.19
N PRO A 138 6.77 21.36 21.48
CA PRO A 138 6.41 22.76 21.63
C PRO A 138 5.91 23.35 20.31
N VAL A 139 4.82 24.12 20.36
CA VAL A 139 4.29 24.86 19.21
C VAL A 139 5.18 26.08 18.94
N MET A 140 5.73 26.19 17.73
CA MET A 140 6.49 27.37 17.31
C MET A 140 5.66 28.30 16.40
N PRO A 141 5.78 29.64 16.53
CA PRO A 141 5.10 30.58 15.64
C PRO A 141 5.55 30.42 14.17
N GLY A 142 4.61 30.61 13.24
CA GLY A 142 4.90 30.66 11.79
C GLY A 142 4.66 29.36 11.00
N SER A 143 4.15 28.30 11.62
CA SER A 143 3.67 27.13 10.88
C SER A 143 2.34 27.43 10.18
N ALA A 144 2.15 26.95 8.95
CA ALA A 144 0.86 27.03 8.27
C ALA A 144 -0.27 26.25 8.97
N LEU A 145 0.10 25.29 9.82
CA LEU A 145 -0.83 24.55 10.68
C LEU A 145 -1.08 25.25 12.03
N GLY A 146 -0.40 26.36 12.32
CA GLY A 146 -0.47 27.06 13.60
C GLY A 146 -0.14 26.14 14.78
N ALA A 147 -1.05 26.04 15.75
CA ALA A 147 -0.94 25.17 16.93
C ALA A 147 -1.78 23.89 16.81
N THR A 148 -2.10 23.45 15.59
CA THR A 148 -3.00 22.33 15.34
C THR A 148 -2.32 21.16 14.65
N ALA A 149 -2.83 19.96 14.89
CA ALA A 149 -2.49 18.76 14.14
C ALA A 149 -3.73 18.25 13.40
N LEU A 150 -3.52 17.81 12.16
CA LEU A 150 -4.50 17.05 11.41
C LEU A 150 -4.27 15.56 11.64
N VAL A 151 -5.33 14.84 12.01
CA VAL A 151 -5.31 13.40 12.23
C VAL A 151 -6.23 12.72 11.23
N LEU A 152 -5.70 11.72 10.53
CA LEU A 152 -6.39 10.92 9.52
C LEU A 152 -6.13 9.44 9.78
N LYS A 153 -7.18 8.63 9.90
CA LYS A 153 -7.03 7.18 9.99
C LYS A 153 -7.30 6.53 8.64
N LEU A 154 -6.47 5.55 8.32
CA LEU A 154 -6.55 4.73 7.12
C LEU A 154 -6.86 3.31 7.53
N LYS A 155 -7.83 2.69 6.87
CA LYS A 155 -8.06 1.25 6.90
C LYS A 155 -8.24 0.77 5.47
N ALA A 156 -7.48 -0.22 5.05
CA ALA A 156 -7.52 -0.74 3.69
C ALA A 156 -7.42 -2.26 3.69
N ALA A 157 -8.26 -2.86 2.86
CA ALA A 157 -8.37 -4.30 2.66
C ALA A 157 -8.80 -4.58 1.21
N ALA A 158 -8.01 -5.34 0.46
CA ALA A 158 -8.37 -5.76 -0.90
C ALA A 158 -7.82 -7.16 -1.20
N GLY A 159 -8.68 -8.06 -1.65
CA GLY A 159 -8.33 -9.42 -2.05
C GLY A 159 -8.11 -9.54 -3.56
N ASP A 160 -7.46 -10.62 -3.98
CA ASP A 160 -7.27 -10.91 -5.40
C ASP A 160 -8.62 -11.19 -6.09
N PRO A 161 -8.99 -10.44 -7.14
CA PRO A 161 -10.31 -10.56 -7.76
C PRO A 161 -10.47 -11.79 -8.68
N LEU A 162 -9.38 -12.53 -8.95
CA LEU A 162 -9.34 -13.73 -9.80
C LEU A 162 -9.24 -15.03 -8.99
N VAL A 163 -9.06 -14.96 -7.67
CA VAL A 163 -9.00 -16.11 -6.76
C VAL A 163 -10.20 -16.09 -5.82
N SER A 164 -11.04 -17.12 -5.89
CA SER A 164 -12.17 -17.26 -4.95
C SER A 164 -11.64 -17.47 -3.53
N ALA A 165 -12.22 -16.73 -2.58
CA ALA A 165 -11.81 -16.67 -1.19
C ALA A 165 -10.32 -16.32 -0.99
N ALA A 166 -9.76 -15.47 -1.87
CA ALA A 166 -8.46 -14.86 -1.63
C ALA A 166 -8.45 -14.13 -0.29
N ALA A 167 -7.39 -14.32 0.49
CA ALA A 167 -7.11 -13.45 1.61
C ALA A 167 -6.88 -12.02 1.12
N ASP A 168 -7.22 -11.06 1.97
CA ASP A 168 -6.98 -9.65 1.68
C ASP A 168 -5.51 -9.31 1.88
N ILE A 169 -5.06 -8.28 1.17
CA ILE A 169 -3.94 -7.46 1.63
C ILE A 169 -4.53 -6.40 2.53
N ASP A 170 -4.04 -6.30 3.76
CA ASP A 170 -4.46 -5.36 4.77
C ASP A 170 -3.36 -4.37 5.16
N TYR A 171 -3.76 -3.12 5.34
CA TYR A 171 -3.02 -2.16 6.15
C TYR A 171 -3.96 -1.18 6.85
N GLU A 172 -3.60 -0.77 8.06
CA GLU A 172 -4.33 0.22 8.82
C GLU A 172 -3.41 1.07 9.67
N GLY A 173 -3.80 2.30 9.98
CA GLY A 173 -2.99 3.18 10.81
C GLY A 173 -3.52 4.60 10.90
N GLU A 174 -2.78 5.43 11.62
CA GLU A 174 -3.06 6.84 11.81
C GLU A 174 -1.92 7.67 11.21
N PHE A 175 -2.29 8.63 10.37
CA PHE A 175 -1.43 9.71 9.94
C PHE A 175 -1.66 10.94 10.81
N VAL A 176 -0.58 11.52 11.32
CA VAL A 176 -0.60 12.78 12.07
C VAL A 176 0.25 13.79 11.31
N ILE A 177 -0.37 14.89 10.88
CA ILE A 177 0.29 16.00 10.22
C ILE A 177 0.31 17.17 11.20
N ARG A 178 1.50 17.67 11.54
CA ARG A 178 1.68 18.68 12.58
C ARG A 178 2.79 19.69 12.22
N PRO A 179 2.80 20.87 12.83
CA PRO A 179 3.97 21.74 12.86
C PRO A 179 5.22 20.95 13.29
N GLY A 180 6.33 21.18 12.60
CA GLY A 180 7.65 20.67 13.00
C GLY A 180 8.26 21.49 14.13
N ALA A 181 9.50 21.13 14.50
CA ALA A 181 10.21 21.79 15.58
C ALA A 181 10.75 23.18 15.16
N LYS A 182 10.95 23.39 13.85
CA LYS A 182 11.40 24.66 13.28
C LYS A 182 10.22 25.44 12.70
N SER A 183 10.32 26.77 12.71
CA SER A 183 9.35 27.62 12.02
C SER A 183 9.29 27.26 10.53
N GLY A 184 8.08 27.17 9.99
CA GLY A 184 7.81 26.70 8.61
C GLY A 184 7.72 25.19 8.43
N GLU A 185 8.31 24.40 9.33
CA GLU A 185 8.42 22.96 9.17
C GLU A 185 7.06 22.25 9.32
N VAL A 186 6.84 21.21 8.52
CA VAL A 186 5.69 20.30 8.61
C VAL A 186 6.19 18.89 8.82
N THR A 187 5.71 18.23 9.87
CA THR A 187 6.02 16.84 10.21
C THR A 187 4.83 15.94 9.93
N ILE A 188 5.08 14.84 9.24
CA ILE A 188 4.11 13.78 8.93
C ILE A 188 4.57 12.52 9.65
N GLU A 189 3.69 11.94 10.43
CA GLU A 189 3.91 10.70 11.16
C GLU A 189 2.90 9.65 10.71
N PHE A 190 3.33 8.40 10.69
CA PHE A 190 2.47 7.23 10.52
C PHE A 190 2.70 6.25 11.66
N ASN A 191 1.63 5.75 12.24
CA ASN A 191 1.65 4.64 13.20
C ASN A 191 0.54 3.66 12.84
N GLY A 192 0.90 2.42 12.53
CA GLY A 192 -0.06 1.44 12.04
C GLY A 192 0.46 0.02 11.98
N LYS A 193 -0.26 -0.79 11.21
CA LYS A 193 0.05 -2.18 10.92
C LYS A 193 -0.08 -2.44 9.43
N ILE A 194 0.76 -3.33 8.94
CA ILE A 194 0.73 -3.88 7.59
C ILE A 194 0.71 -5.40 7.67
N ASP A 195 0.27 -6.07 6.62
CA ASP A 195 0.54 -7.49 6.48
C ASP A 195 2.03 -7.80 6.30
N SER A 196 2.33 -9.09 6.40
CA SER A 196 3.68 -9.61 6.16
C SER A 196 3.93 -9.97 4.68
N PHE A 197 2.93 -9.81 3.82
CA PHE A 197 3.07 -9.88 2.37
C PHE A 197 2.06 -8.89 1.75
N PRO A 198 2.33 -8.22 0.63
CA PRO A 198 3.56 -8.21 -0.15
C PRO A 198 4.57 -7.16 0.41
N ALA A 199 5.16 -6.33 -0.45
CA ALA A 199 5.93 -5.16 0.00
C ALA A 199 5.00 -3.95 0.22
N PHE A 200 5.35 -3.10 1.17
CA PHE A 200 4.61 -1.88 1.51
C PHE A 200 5.54 -0.68 1.44
N GLU A 201 5.01 0.45 0.98
CA GLU A 201 5.73 1.72 0.93
C GLU A 201 4.76 2.86 1.20
N ALA A 202 5.25 3.91 1.85
CA ALA A 202 4.50 5.15 2.03
C ALA A 202 5.41 6.35 1.80
N TYR A 203 4.85 7.39 1.21
CA TYR A 203 5.55 8.62 0.86
C TYR A 203 4.66 9.81 1.17
N ALA A 204 5.31 10.96 1.36
CA ALA A 204 4.67 12.25 1.44
C ALA A 204 5.32 13.18 0.41
N SER A 205 4.52 14.07 -0.19
CA SER A 205 4.96 15.10 -1.12
C SER A 205 4.44 16.46 -0.66
N LEU A 206 5.33 17.37 -0.29
CA LEU A 206 4.97 18.76 0.02
C LEU A 206 5.41 19.67 -1.12
N ASP A 207 4.45 20.34 -1.77
CA ASP A 207 4.67 21.23 -2.91
C ASP A 207 5.61 20.62 -3.98
N GLY A 208 5.38 19.33 -4.27
CA GLY A 208 6.11 18.55 -5.27
C GLY A 208 7.42 17.90 -4.79
N LYS A 209 7.92 18.21 -3.59
CA LYS A 209 9.09 17.54 -3.01
C LYS A 209 8.65 16.26 -2.32
N VAL A 210 9.14 15.11 -2.78
CA VAL A 210 8.77 13.80 -2.23
C VAL A 210 9.80 13.32 -1.19
N LYS A 211 9.33 12.72 -0.10
CA LYS A 211 10.15 11.98 0.86
C LYS A 211 9.49 10.65 1.25
N PRO A 212 10.26 9.58 1.44
CA PRO A 212 9.73 8.33 1.98
C PRO A 212 9.36 8.51 3.45
N LEU A 213 8.20 7.97 3.84
CA LEU A 213 7.86 7.69 5.23
C LEU A 213 8.49 6.35 5.64
N PHE A 214 8.20 5.30 4.86
CA PHE A 214 8.83 3.99 5.03
C PHE A 214 8.82 3.19 3.72
N THR A 215 9.72 2.23 3.67
CA THR A 215 9.70 1.11 2.72
C THR A 215 9.85 -0.18 3.53
N SER A 216 9.06 -1.20 3.21
CA SER A 216 9.01 -2.45 3.96
C SER A 216 8.85 -3.62 3.02
N PRO A 217 9.94 -4.37 2.72
CA PRO A 217 9.83 -5.58 1.90
C PRO A 217 9.03 -6.66 2.66
N PRO A 218 8.50 -7.68 1.96
CA PRO A 218 8.02 -8.87 2.65
C PRO A 218 9.19 -9.49 3.43
N PRO A 219 9.00 -9.94 4.68
CA PRO A 219 10.01 -10.70 5.40
C PRO A 219 10.46 -11.93 4.61
N ALA A 220 11.71 -12.35 4.80
CA ALA A 220 12.24 -13.50 4.07
C ALA A 220 11.41 -14.76 4.35
N GLY A 221 10.98 -15.45 3.28
CA GLY A 221 10.15 -16.64 3.37
C GLY A 221 8.64 -16.39 3.41
N ASN A 222 8.20 -15.14 3.59
CA ASN A 222 6.78 -14.81 3.55
C ASN A 222 6.25 -14.80 2.12
N THR A 223 5.04 -15.33 1.97
CA THR A 223 4.34 -15.50 0.69
C THR A 223 2.89 -15.06 0.85
N VAL A 224 2.07 -15.26 -0.19
CA VAL A 224 0.61 -15.08 -0.09
C VAL A 224 -0.04 -15.92 1.02
N MET A 225 0.60 -17.01 1.47
CA MET A 225 0.12 -17.81 2.60
C MET A 225 0.23 -17.08 3.95
N SER A 226 0.89 -15.92 3.97
CA SER A 226 1.01 -15.04 5.13
C SER A 226 -0.04 -13.92 5.16
N LEU A 227 -0.95 -13.87 4.18
CA LEU A 227 -2.06 -12.92 4.10
C LEU A 227 -3.27 -13.26 4.99
N PRO A 228 -3.64 -14.53 5.25
CA PRO A 228 -4.85 -14.81 6.04
C PRO A 228 -4.80 -14.16 7.43
N GLY A 229 -5.82 -13.35 7.74
CA GLY A 229 -5.94 -12.64 9.00
C GLY A 229 -6.22 -11.17 8.80
N LEU A 230 -5.80 -10.35 9.76
CA LEU A 230 -5.73 -8.90 9.67
C LEU A 230 -4.26 -8.49 9.72
N ALA A 231 -3.95 -7.28 9.23
CA ALA A 231 -2.65 -6.64 9.39
C ALA A 231 -2.12 -6.74 10.82
N ASN A 232 -0.93 -7.33 10.98
CA ASN A 232 -0.36 -7.65 12.30
C ASN A 232 1.09 -7.19 12.50
N ARG A 233 1.78 -6.75 11.44
CA ARG A 233 3.16 -6.27 11.54
C ARG A 233 3.17 -4.77 11.82
N PRO A 234 3.57 -4.34 13.03
CA PRO A 234 3.57 -2.92 13.38
C PRO A 234 4.60 -2.16 12.54
N ILE A 235 4.28 -0.90 12.23
CA ILE A 235 5.19 0.01 11.57
C ILE A 235 4.95 1.45 12.02
N THR A 236 6.04 2.17 12.26
CA THR A 236 6.03 3.58 12.63
C THR A 236 7.00 4.32 11.73
N ALA A 237 6.63 5.52 11.30
CA ALA A 237 7.46 6.36 10.45
C ALA A 237 7.23 7.84 10.73
N THR A 238 8.26 8.65 10.53
CA THR A 238 8.21 10.10 10.68
C THR A 238 9.04 10.74 9.60
N VAL A 239 8.53 11.79 8.97
CA VAL A 239 9.27 12.62 8.03
C VAL A 239 8.90 14.08 8.21
N SER A 240 9.85 14.98 8.02
CA SER A 240 9.63 16.42 8.12
C SER A 240 10.05 17.14 6.84
N PHE A 241 9.29 18.16 6.46
CA PHE A 241 9.55 19.07 5.36
C PHE A 241 9.84 20.47 5.91
N PRO A 242 10.81 21.19 5.33
CA PRO A 242 11.06 22.58 5.70
C PRO A 242 9.87 23.48 5.35
#